data_AF-A0A292Q6Y6-F1
#
_entry.id   AF-A0A292Q6Y6-F1
#
_cell.length_a   1.000
_cell.length_b   1.000
_cell.length_c   1.000
_cell.angle_alpha   90.00
_cell.angle_beta   90.00
_cell.angle_gamma   90.00
#
_symmetry.space_group_name_H-M   'P 1'
#
loop_
_entity.id
_entity.type
_entity.pdbx_description
1 polymer ?
#
loop_
_entity_poly.entity_id
_entity_poly.type
_entity_poly.pdbx_seq_one_letter_code
_entity_poly.pdbx_strand_id
1 'polypeptide(L)'
;MILQVCNRTEYIPGIAHPFLIMLPTTSTPAAGKKRIYVVEHMEPEIGAWSTLEYIAISTESAASGSDFYLTSVPPSLAEDLPESLRRYIDAPLKVTSREVTQLPEIHADRVCLLDPQAVEELSPADADVFEAFVFGGILGDDPPRDRTAELRKYGYQGRQLGKIQMTTDTAVRVTRMVIEEQQPLAKIPYADYPELKLNKNESTQMPFRYVKGKEGEPYMPEGMLELIKEDADKSFDDFF
;
A
#
# COMPACT_ATOMS: atom_id res chain seq x y z
N MET A 1 -13.44 47.38 15.89
CA MET A 1 -13.87 47.97 17.18
C MET A 1 -15.38 48.02 17.15
N ILE A 2 -16.08 47.55 18.21
CA ILE A 2 -17.49 47.05 18.27
C ILE A 2 -17.49 45.51 18.15
N LEU A 3 -18.00 44.69 19.07
CA LEU A 3 -18.62 44.90 20.38
C LEU A 3 -18.51 43.58 21.19
N GLN A 4 -18.25 43.70 22.49
CA GLN A 4 -18.25 42.64 23.48
C GLN A 4 -19.66 42.56 24.10
N VAL A 5 -20.36 41.43 24.00
CA VAL A 5 -21.58 41.11 24.80
C VAL A 5 -21.61 39.58 25.00
N CYS A 6 -21.15 39.07 26.15
CA CYS A 6 -21.90 38.83 27.39
C CYS A 6 -22.79 37.57 27.33
N ASN A 7 -22.28 36.48 27.90
CA ASN A 7 -23.00 35.24 28.20
C ASN A 7 -24.14 35.51 29.19
N ARG A 8 -25.36 35.10 28.85
CA ARG A 8 -26.38 34.71 29.83
C ARG A 8 -27.04 33.42 29.37
N THR A 9 -26.77 32.37 30.13
CA THR A 9 -27.47 31.09 30.13
C THR A 9 -28.77 31.28 30.92
N GLU A 10 -29.92 31.16 30.26
CA GLU A 10 -31.20 30.94 30.93
C GLU A 10 -31.52 29.44 30.91
N TYR A 11 -31.84 28.92 32.09
CA TYR A 11 -32.06 27.50 32.39
C TYR A 11 -33.55 27.21 32.27
N ILE A 12 -33.95 26.37 31.31
CA ILE A 12 -35.32 25.84 31.19
C ILE A 12 -35.27 24.35 31.58
N PRO A 13 -35.87 23.92 32.70
CA PRO A 13 -35.85 22.52 33.09
C PRO A 13 -37.01 21.76 32.41
N GLY A 14 -36.69 20.63 31.77
CA GLY A 14 -37.68 19.58 31.49
C GLY A 14 -37.99 19.30 30.02
N ILE A 15 -37.00 18.83 29.25
CA ILE A 15 -37.25 17.96 28.08
C ILE A 15 -36.17 16.87 28.07
N ALA A 16 -36.62 15.62 28.13
CA ALA A 16 -35.77 14.43 28.04
C ALA A 16 -34.93 14.46 26.75
N HIS A 17 -33.61 14.36 26.89
CA HIS A 17 -32.69 14.26 25.75
C HIS A 17 -32.75 12.86 25.13
N PRO A 18 -32.71 12.75 23.79
CA PRO A 18 -32.49 11.48 23.14
C PRO A 18 -31.07 10.96 23.44
N PHE A 19 -30.95 9.64 23.54
CA PHE A 19 -29.70 8.91 23.68
C PHE A 19 -28.68 9.38 22.64
N LEU A 20 -27.68 10.15 23.08
CA LEU A 20 -26.55 10.53 22.24
C LEU A 20 -25.64 9.30 22.12
N ILE A 21 -25.73 8.59 21.00
CA ILE A 21 -24.74 7.58 20.62
C ILE A 21 -23.41 8.33 20.51
N MET A 22 -22.51 8.12 21.47
CA MET A 22 -21.11 8.54 21.33
C MET A 22 -20.51 7.72 20.20
N LEU A 23 -20.46 8.31 19.00
CA LEU A 23 -19.54 7.88 17.97
C LEU A 23 -18.12 8.06 18.53
N PRO A 24 -17.21 7.09 18.34
CA PRO A 24 -15.84 7.27 18.76
C PRO A 24 -15.30 8.53 18.11
N THR A 25 -14.77 9.45 18.91
CA THR A 25 -14.01 10.60 18.41
C THR A 25 -12.86 10.04 17.59
N THR A 26 -12.98 10.10 16.27
CA THR A 26 -11.85 9.96 15.37
C THR A 26 -10.93 11.13 15.68
N SER A 27 -9.88 10.86 16.46
CA SER A 27 -8.75 11.76 16.51
C SER A 27 -8.25 11.89 15.08
N THR A 28 -8.41 13.07 14.47
CA THR A 28 -7.69 13.39 13.23
C THR A 28 -6.21 13.18 13.53
N PRO A 29 -5.53 12.21 12.88
CA PRO A 29 -4.10 12.05 13.10
C PRO A 29 -3.42 13.38 12.75
N ALA A 30 -2.45 13.80 13.58
CA ALA A 30 -1.58 14.90 13.21
C ALA A 30 -1.02 14.61 11.82
N ALA A 31 -1.16 15.55 10.87
CA ALA A 31 -0.75 15.32 9.49
C ALA A 31 0.72 14.90 9.46
N GLY A 32 0.96 13.61 9.23
CA GLY A 32 2.30 13.04 9.14
C GLY A 32 3.07 13.67 7.98
N LYS A 33 4.40 13.56 8.02
CA LYS A 33 5.22 14.00 6.88
C LYS A 33 4.84 13.16 5.66
N LYS A 34 4.33 13.83 4.62
CA LYS A 34 4.02 13.26 3.31
C LYS A 34 5.20 12.43 2.79
N ARG A 35 4.92 11.22 2.29
CA ARG A 35 5.90 10.32 1.67
C ARG A 35 5.59 10.10 0.19
N ILE A 36 6.59 9.60 -0.54
CA ILE A 36 6.48 9.18 -1.92
C ILE A 36 6.71 7.67 -1.97
N TYR A 37 5.73 6.91 -2.41
CA TYR A 37 5.88 5.48 -2.71
C TYR A 37 6.02 5.32 -4.22
N VAL A 38 7.02 4.59 -4.67
CA VAL A 38 7.30 4.39 -6.10
C VAL A 38 7.34 2.91 -6.41
N VAL A 39 6.46 2.45 -7.30
CA VAL A 39 6.55 1.11 -7.88
C VAL A 39 7.08 1.26 -9.30
N GLU A 40 8.25 0.68 -9.56
CA GLU A 40 8.78 0.55 -10.92
C GLU A 40 8.03 -0.54 -11.65
N HIS A 41 7.21 -0.20 -12.65
CA HIS A 41 6.44 -1.19 -13.41
C HIS A 41 7.35 -1.94 -14.39
N MET A 42 7.67 -3.19 -14.07
CA MET A 42 8.63 -4.03 -14.80
C MET A 42 7.95 -5.17 -15.58
N GLU A 43 6.70 -4.98 -16.00
CA GLU A 43 5.93 -5.94 -16.80
C GLU A 43 5.49 -5.33 -18.12
N PRO A 44 5.18 -6.17 -19.13
CA PRO A 44 4.59 -5.70 -20.37
C PRO A 44 3.10 -5.33 -20.23
N GLU A 45 2.44 -5.76 -19.16
CA GLU A 45 0.99 -5.58 -18.94
C GLU A 45 0.62 -5.27 -17.49
N ILE A 46 -0.53 -4.61 -17.30
CA ILE A 46 -1.17 -4.42 -15.99
C ILE A 46 -2.41 -5.31 -15.97
N GLY A 47 -2.24 -6.54 -15.48
CA GLY A 47 -3.34 -7.49 -15.29
C GLY A 47 -4.28 -7.14 -14.13
N ALA A 48 -5.33 -7.93 -13.95
CA ALA A 48 -6.32 -7.74 -12.89
C ALA A 48 -5.68 -7.72 -11.48
N TRP A 49 -4.75 -8.65 -11.21
CA TRP A 49 -4.02 -8.70 -9.94
C TRP A 49 -3.29 -7.39 -9.64
N SER A 50 -2.40 -6.97 -10.54
CA SER A 50 -1.62 -5.73 -10.39
C SER A 50 -2.51 -4.50 -10.29
N THR A 51 -3.65 -4.49 -10.99
CA THR A 51 -4.65 -3.43 -10.90
C THR A 51 -5.18 -3.29 -9.48
N LEU A 52 -5.56 -4.41 -8.83
CA LEU A 52 -6.05 -4.39 -7.46
C LEU A 52 -4.96 -3.98 -6.46
N GLU A 53 -3.73 -4.44 -6.64
CA GLU A 53 -2.58 -3.98 -5.83
C GLU A 53 -2.39 -2.45 -5.94
N TYR A 54 -2.37 -1.91 -7.15
CA TYR A 54 -2.17 -0.47 -7.38
C TYR A 54 -3.34 0.37 -6.87
N ILE A 55 -4.57 -0.15 -6.93
CA ILE A 55 -5.74 0.48 -6.30
C ILE A 55 -5.59 0.50 -4.77
N ALA A 56 -5.16 -0.60 -4.16
CA ALA A 56 -4.92 -0.65 -2.71
C ALA A 56 -3.84 0.36 -2.30
N ILE A 57 -2.70 0.37 -3.00
CA ILE A 57 -1.61 1.32 -2.75
C ILE A 57 -2.10 2.77 -2.92
N SER A 58 -2.87 3.06 -3.97
CA SER A 58 -3.45 4.38 -4.21
C SER A 58 -4.37 4.78 -3.06
N THR A 59 -5.34 3.93 -2.71
CA THR A 59 -6.29 4.18 -1.62
C THR A 59 -5.58 4.46 -0.30
N GLU A 60 -4.61 3.64 0.06
CA GLU A 60 -3.92 3.78 1.33
C GLU A 60 -2.94 4.97 1.35
N SER A 61 -2.32 5.32 0.22
CA SER A 61 -1.49 6.53 0.09
C SER A 61 -2.33 7.80 0.22
N ALA A 62 -3.52 7.83 -0.41
CA ALA A 62 -4.46 8.94 -0.24
C ALA A 62 -4.87 9.12 1.23
N ALA A 63 -5.15 8.01 1.92
CA ALA A 63 -5.57 8.03 3.33
C ALA A 63 -4.51 8.63 4.26
N SER A 64 -3.23 8.53 3.93
CA SER A 64 -2.15 9.15 4.70
C SER A 64 -1.64 10.49 4.15
N GLY A 65 -2.20 10.97 3.03
CA GLY A 65 -1.76 12.19 2.36
C GLY A 65 -0.44 12.04 1.59
N SER A 66 0.03 10.81 1.39
CA SER A 66 1.22 10.44 0.62
C SER A 66 0.92 10.30 -0.87
N ASP A 67 1.96 10.39 -1.70
CA ASP A 67 1.86 10.19 -3.15
C ASP A 67 2.26 8.76 -3.53
N PHE A 68 1.63 8.25 -4.59
CA PHE A 68 2.02 7.01 -5.23
C PHE A 68 2.43 7.26 -6.68
N TYR A 69 3.63 6.83 -7.05
CA TYR A 69 4.12 6.85 -8.42
C TYR A 69 4.21 5.44 -8.98
N LEU A 70 3.61 5.26 -10.15
CA LEU A 70 3.83 4.10 -11.00
C LEU A 70 4.73 4.54 -12.15
N THR A 71 6.01 4.14 -12.10
CA THR A 71 7.06 4.57 -13.03
C THR A 71 7.39 3.49 -14.04
N SER A 72 8.15 3.85 -15.08
CA SER A 72 8.58 2.95 -16.17
C SER A 72 7.43 2.24 -16.90
N VAL A 73 6.20 2.79 -16.84
CA VAL A 73 5.05 2.22 -17.53
C VAL A 73 5.22 2.42 -19.03
N PRO A 74 5.14 1.37 -19.88
CA PRO A 74 5.20 1.53 -21.32
C PRO A 74 4.17 2.57 -21.81
N PRO A 75 4.52 3.48 -22.73
CA PRO A 75 3.61 4.55 -23.16
C PRO A 75 2.23 4.04 -23.61
N SER A 76 2.18 2.94 -24.34
CA SER A 76 0.93 2.30 -24.77
C SER A 76 0.05 1.86 -23.59
N LEU A 77 0.68 1.38 -22.51
CA LEU A 77 -0.02 0.92 -21.32
C LEU A 77 -0.46 2.09 -20.43
N ALA A 78 0.32 3.17 -20.39
CA ALA A 78 -0.07 4.40 -19.72
C ALA A 78 -1.30 5.05 -20.38
N GLU A 79 -1.45 4.93 -21.70
CA GLU A 79 -2.64 5.38 -22.44
C GLU A 79 -3.85 4.45 -22.25
N ASP A 80 -3.60 3.17 -21.98
CA ASP A 80 -4.62 2.11 -21.84
C ASP A 80 -4.70 1.52 -20.42
N LEU A 81 -4.63 2.38 -19.39
CA LEU A 81 -4.78 1.91 -18.01
C LEU A 81 -6.21 1.38 -17.75
N PRO A 82 -6.37 0.37 -16.88
CA PRO A 82 -7.69 -0.08 -16.43
C PRO A 82 -8.54 1.06 -15.86
N GLU A 83 -9.81 1.15 -16.24
CA GLU A 83 -10.72 2.23 -15.82
C GLU A 83 -10.84 2.33 -14.28
N SER A 84 -10.81 1.19 -13.59
CA SER A 84 -10.81 1.12 -12.13
C SER A 84 -9.59 1.79 -11.49
N LEU A 85 -8.44 1.82 -12.17
CA LEU A 85 -7.23 2.49 -11.71
C LEU A 85 -7.19 3.97 -12.10
N ARG A 86 -7.73 4.32 -13.29
CA ARG A 86 -7.74 5.71 -13.81
C ARG A 86 -8.35 6.72 -12.84
N ARG A 87 -9.33 6.31 -12.03
CA ARG A 87 -9.99 7.17 -11.04
C ARG A 87 -9.07 7.72 -9.94
N TYR A 88 -7.88 7.13 -9.76
CA TYR A 88 -6.90 7.56 -8.75
C TYR A 88 -5.82 8.48 -9.32
N ILE A 89 -5.80 8.70 -10.65
CA ILE A 89 -4.80 9.54 -11.32
C ILE A 89 -4.85 10.97 -10.78
N ASP A 90 -3.69 11.62 -10.75
CA ASP A 90 -3.39 12.96 -10.23
C ASP A 90 -3.49 13.08 -8.70
N ALA A 91 -4.38 12.32 -8.06
CA ALA A 91 -4.53 12.28 -6.61
C ALA A 91 -5.03 10.91 -6.12
N PRO A 92 -4.17 10.04 -5.55
CA PRO A 92 -2.73 10.22 -5.27
C PRO A 92 -1.80 9.63 -6.33
N LEU A 93 -2.34 8.89 -7.31
CA LEU A 93 -1.56 8.12 -8.27
C LEU A 93 -1.01 9.02 -9.38
N LYS A 94 0.28 8.91 -9.64
CA LYS A 94 0.96 9.53 -10.78
C LYS A 94 1.57 8.43 -11.63
N VAL A 95 1.17 8.36 -12.89
CA VAL A 95 1.68 7.36 -13.84
C VAL A 95 2.62 8.01 -14.83
N THR A 96 3.77 7.39 -15.08
CA THR A 96 4.73 7.90 -16.04
C THR A 96 5.53 6.78 -16.72
N SER A 97 5.96 7.05 -17.94
CA SER A 97 6.92 6.20 -18.67
C SER A 97 8.37 6.47 -18.31
N ARG A 98 8.63 7.46 -17.46
CA ARG A 98 9.96 7.77 -16.93
C ARG A 98 10.33 6.81 -15.81
N GLU A 99 11.61 6.48 -15.73
CA GLU A 99 12.17 5.77 -14.56
C GLU A 99 12.16 6.69 -13.33
N VAL A 100 12.25 6.09 -12.13
CA VAL A 100 12.32 6.83 -10.87
C VAL A 100 13.46 7.85 -10.83
N THR A 101 14.59 7.53 -11.48
CA THR A 101 15.79 8.39 -11.54
C THR A 101 15.56 9.70 -12.29
N GLN A 102 14.49 9.79 -13.08
CA GLN A 102 14.16 10.93 -13.94
C GLN A 102 13.07 11.84 -13.34
N LEU A 103 12.59 11.53 -12.13
CA LEU A 103 11.58 12.31 -11.44
C LEU A 103 12.23 13.48 -10.67
N PRO A 104 11.96 14.76 -11.02
CA PRO A 104 12.62 15.91 -10.42
C PRO A 104 12.33 16.10 -8.92
N GLU A 105 11.22 15.57 -8.42
CA GLU A 105 10.82 15.59 -7.01
C GLU A 105 11.48 14.49 -6.17
N ILE A 106 12.23 13.58 -6.78
CA ILE A 106 12.91 12.47 -6.09
C ILE A 106 14.41 12.75 -6.02
N HIS A 107 14.90 12.90 -4.79
CA HIS A 107 16.32 13.12 -4.51
C HIS A 107 16.98 11.80 -4.12
N ALA A 108 17.98 11.35 -4.89
CA ALA A 108 18.59 10.03 -4.75
C ALA A 108 19.18 9.75 -3.35
N ASP A 109 19.69 10.77 -2.65
CA ASP A 109 20.21 10.68 -1.28
C ASP A 109 19.11 10.51 -0.22
N ARG A 110 17.84 10.71 -0.60
CA ARG A 110 16.64 10.57 0.23
C ARG A 110 15.75 9.41 -0.24
N VAL A 111 16.27 8.55 -1.12
CA VAL A 111 15.58 7.35 -1.61
C VAL A 111 16.01 6.11 -0.82
N CYS A 112 15.01 5.36 -0.34
CA CYS A 112 15.17 4.00 0.13
C CYS A 112 14.74 3.01 -0.95
N LEU A 113 15.61 2.08 -1.31
CA LEU A 113 15.25 0.92 -2.14
C LEU A 113 14.81 -0.22 -1.22
N LEU A 114 13.58 -0.70 -1.38
CA LEU A 114 13.12 -1.89 -0.68
C LEU A 114 13.64 -3.13 -1.41
N ASP A 115 14.58 -3.80 -0.76
CA ASP A 115 15.40 -4.85 -1.35
C ASP A 115 15.50 -6.06 -0.41
N PRO A 116 15.01 -7.25 -0.81
CA PRO A 116 15.15 -8.48 -0.04
C PRO A 116 16.62 -8.86 0.29
N GLN A 117 17.58 -8.37 -0.50
CA GLN A 117 19.01 -8.61 -0.30
C GLN A 117 19.71 -7.54 0.53
N ALA A 118 19.01 -6.48 0.95
CA ALA A 118 19.60 -5.49 1.84
C ALA A 118 19.97 -6.10 3.20
N VAL A 119 21.07 -5.60 3.78
CA VAL A 119 21.56 -6.05 5.09
C VAL A 119 20.72 -5.47 6.22
N GLU A 120 20.35 -4.20 6.10
CA GLU A 120 19.61 -3.46 7.13
C GLU A 120 18.10 -3.65 6.98
N GLU A 121 17.39 -3.81 8.09
CA GLU A 121 15.93 -3.81 8.12
C GLU A 121 15.40 -2.39 8.10
N LEU A 122 14.26 -2.19 7.41
CA LEU A 122 13.53 -0.94 7.51
C LEU A 122 13.10 -0.71 8.97
N SER A 123 13.34 0.50 9.47
CA SER A 123 13.08 0.88 10.85
C SER A 123 12.33 2.22 10.93
N PRO A 124 11.65 2.53 12.05
CA PRO A 124 10.99 3.82 12.22
C PRO A 124 11.94 5.03 12.10
N ALA A 125 13.22 4.87 12.45
CA ALA A 125 14.23 5.93 12.33
C ALA A 125 14.50 6.35 10.87
N ASP A 126 14.23 5.46 9.92
CA ASP A 126 14.37 5.75 8.48
C ASP A 126 13.37 6.81 8.00
N ALA A 127 12.34 7.12 8.80
CA ALA A 127 11.40 8.21 8.54
C ALA A 127 12.07 9.59 8.50
N ASP A 128 13.20 9.78 9.18
CA ASP A 128 13.97 11.03 9.14
C ASP A 128 15.00 11.05 7.99
N VAL A 129 15.34 9.88 7.46
CA VAL A 129 16.38 9.67 6.45
C VAL A 129 15.81 9.69 5.03
N PHE A 130 14.63 9.11 4.80
CA PHE A 130 14.09 8.94 3.46
C PHE A 130 12.77 9.67 3.26
N GLU A 131 12.52 10.05 2.01
CA GLU A 131 11.30 10.72 1.57
C GLU A 131 10.58 9.93 0.48
N ALA A 132 11.35 9.15 -0.28
CA ALA A 132 10.85 8.25 -1.30
C ALA A 132 11.25 6.80 -1.00
N PHE A 133 10.31 5.88 -1.21
CA PHE A 133 10.47 4.44 -1.02
C PHE A 133 10.18 3.73 -2.33
N VAL A 134 11.19 3.06 -2.89
CA VAL A 134 11.16 2.47 -4.22
C VAL A 134 11.05 0.96 -4.13
N PHE A 135 10.12 0.39 -4.90
CA PHE A 135 9.85 -1.04 -4.99
C PHE A 135 10.08 -1.47 -6.45
N GLY A 136 10.96 -2.45 -6.66
CA GLY A 136 11.08 -3.12 -7.96
C GLY A 136 9.81 -3.91 -8.23
N GLY A 137 9.08 -3.59 -9.30
CA GLY A 137 7.73 -4.08 -9.53
C GLY A 137 7.58 -5.60 -9.60
N ILE A 138 6.40 -6.01 -9.15
CA ILE A 138 5.81 -7.35 -9.02
C ILE A 138 6.66 -8.32 -8.19
N LEU A 139 6.57 -8.09 -6.88
CA LEU A 139 6.90 -9.07 -5.86
C LEU A 139 5.77 -10.11 -5.84
N GLY A 140 5.75 -11.06 -6.78
CA GLY A 140 4.62 -12.01 -6.89
C GLY A 140 4.91 -13.32 -7.58
N ASP A 141 6.13 -13.50 -8.11
CA ASP A 141 6.56 -14.82 -8.58
C ASP A 141 6.93 -15.70 -7.39
N ASP A 142 6.54 -16.98 -7.45
CA ASP A 142 7.09 -18.05 -6.62
C ASP A 142 7.69 -19.13 -7.55
N PRO A 143 9.02 -19.33 -7.58
CA PRO A 143 10.02 -18.64 -6.77
C PRO A 143 10.21 -17.17 -7.18
N PRO A 144 10.62 -16.28 -6.25
CA PRO A 144 10.85 -14.87 -6.52
C PRO A 144 11.85 -14.63 -7.65
N ARG A 145 11.51 -13.72 -8.55
CA ARG A 145 12.44 -13.13 -9.52
C ARG A 145 13.06 -11.88 -8.91
N ASP A 146 14.39 -11.77 -8.93
CA ASP A 146 15.14 -10.64 -8.35
C ASP A 146 15.10 -9.40 -9.25
N ARG A 147 13.90 -8.86 -9.49
CA ARG A 147 13.68 -7.68 -10.35
C ARG A 147 14.28 -6.42 -9.76
N THR A 148 14.35 -6.34 -8.43
CA THR A 148 15.02 -5.26 -7.69
C THR A 148 16.50 -5.13 -8.07
N ALA A 149 17.14 -6.18 -8.61
CA ALA A 149 18.53 -6.12 -9.09
C ALA A 149 18.76 -4.99 -10.10
N GLU A 150 17.78 -4.70 -10.97
CA GLU A 150 17.88 -3.63 -11.97
C GLU A 150 18.01 -2.23 -11.34
N LEU A 151 17.56 -2.06 -10.09
CA LEU A 151 17.56 -0.78 -9.39
C LEU A 151 18.80 -0.58 -8.51
N ARG A 152 19.52 -1.65 -8.14
CA ARG A 152 20.72 -1.57 -7.28
C ARG A 152 21.84 -0.74 -7.91
N LYS A 153 21.89 -0.68 -9.25
CA LYS A 153 22.88 0.11 -10.01
C LYS A 153 22.78 1.62 -9.74
N TYR A 154 21.66 2.11 -9.19
CA TYR A 154 21.44 3.53 -8.93
C TYR A 154 22.01 4.02 -7.58
N GLY A 155 22.57 3.13 -6.76
CA GLY A 155 23.28 3.52 -5.53
C GLY A 155 22.38 4.00 -4.39
N TYR A 156 21.08 3.70 -4.44
CA TYR A 156 20.14 3.96 -3.35
C TYR A 156 20.51 3.17 -2.09
N GLN A 157 20.13 3.71 -0.93
CA GLN A 157 20.27 2.98 0.32
C GLN A 157 19.20 1.88 0.39
N GLY A 158 19.64 0.64 0.62
CA GLY A 158 18.76 -0.52 0.68
C GLY A 158 18.20 -0.79 2.09
N ARG A 159 16.94 -1.21 2.16
CA ARG A 159 16.32 -1.80 3.37
C ARG A 159 15.52 -3.05 3.01
N GLN A 160 15.59 -4.08 3.84
CA GLN A 160 14.72 -5.25 3.71
C GLN A 160 13.48 -5.14 4.60
N LEU A 161 12.39 -5.80 4.19
CA LEU A 161 11.12 -5.90 4.94
C LEU A 161 10.98 -7.26 5.65
N GLY A 162 12.10 -7.95 5.87
CA GLY A 162 12.17 -9.31 6.40
C GLY A 162 12.45 -10.35 5.33
N LYS A 163 12.53 -11.62 5.75
CA LYS A 163 13.00 -12.73 4.91
C LYS A 163 11.92 -13.44 4.08
N ILE A 164 10.65 -13.21 4.39
CA ILE A 164 9.52 -13.79 3.66
C ILE A 164 9.01 -12.75 2.67
N GLN A 165 8.86 -13.16 1.42
CA GLN A 165 8.36 -12.31 0.33
C GLN A 165 6.94 -11.82 0.63
N MET A 166 6.69 -10.56 0.27
CA MET A 166 5.39 -9.91 0.37
C MET A 166 4.91 -9.57 -1.04
N THR A 167 3.59 -9.50 -1.23
CA THR A 167 3.01 -8.86 -2.42
C THR A 167 3.40 -7.39 -2.48
N THR A 168 3.30 -6.74 -3.65
CA THR A 168 3.71 -5.34 -3.80
C THR A 168 2.91 -4.43 -2.87
N ASP A 169 1.58 -4.61 -2.80
CA ASP A 169 0.71 -3.84 -1.92
C ASP A 169 1.05 -4.07 -0.44
N THR A 170 1.36 -5.30 -0.04
CA THR A 170 1.77 -5.61 1.33
C THR A 170 3.09 -4.96 1.67
N ALA A 171 4.07 -4.99 0.76
CA ALA A 171 5.37 -4.36 0.98
C ALA A 171 5.23 -2.84 1.19
N VAL A 172 4.39 -2.18 0.37
CA VAL A 172 4.08 -0.75 0.53
C VAL A 172 3.34 -0.49 1.84
N ARG A 173 2.34 -1.31 2.18
CA ARG A 173 1.58 -1.22 3.44
C ARG A 173 2.49 -1.34 4.66
N VAL A 174 3.36 -2.34 4.68
CA VAL A 174 4.35 -2.55 5.75
C VAL A 174 5.31 -1.37 5.84
N THR A 175 5.79 -0.85 4.71
CA THR A 175 6.65 0.33 4.68
C THR A 175 5.94 1.53 5.31
N ARG A 176 4.67 1.76 4.97
CA ARG A 176 3.85 2.81 5.59
C ARG A 176 3.70 2.63 7.11
N MET A 177 3.38 1.41 7.56
CA MET A 177 3.26 1.12 9.00
C MET A 177 4.56 1.40 9.76
N VAL A 178 5.71 1.07 9.15
CA VAL A 178 7.02 1.36 9.77
C VAL A 178 7.34 2.85 9.78
N ILE A 179 7.13 3.54 8.65
CA ILE A 179 7.61 4.91 8.44
C ILE A 179 6.63 5.96 8.94
N GLU A 180 5.35 5.80 8.68
CA GLU A 180 4.33 6.78 9.02
C GLU A 180 3.68 6.48 10.38
N GLU A 181 3.43 5.20 10.67
CA GLU A 181 2.82 4.78 11.95
C GLU A 181 3.86 4.46 13.04
N GLN A 182 5.16 4.56 12.69
CA GLN A 182 6.30 4.36 13.59
C GLN A 182 6.27 2.98 14.26
N GLN A 183 5.67 1.97 13.63
CA GLN A 183 5.56 0.62 14.13
C GLN A 183 6.80 -0.20 13.72
N PRO A 184 7.62 -0.71 14.66
CA PRO A 184 8.76 -1.54 14.30
C PRO A 184 8.33 -2.76 13.49
N LEU A 185 9.12 -3.16 12.49
CA LEU A 185 8.82 -4.28 11.59
C LEU A 185 8.42 -5.56 12.36
N ALA A 186 9.16 -5.91 13.41
CA ALA A 186 8.91 -7.07 14.26
C ALA A 186 7.60 -7.00 15.09
N LYS A 187 6.92 -5.85 15.13
CA LYS A 187 5.65 -5.64 15.84
C LYS A 187 4.44 -5.65 14.91
N ILE A 188 4.63 -5.73 13.59
CA ILE A 188 3.53 -5.84 12.65
C ILE A 188 2.93 -7.25 12.74
N PRO A 189 1.60 -7.39 12.88
CA PRO A 189 0.98 -8.70 12.94
C PRO A 189 0.94 -9.31 11.54
N TYR A 190 1.69 -10.39 11.31
CA TYR A 190 1.78 -11.07 10.02
C TYR A 190 0.97 -12.37 9.96
N ALA A 191 0.49 -12.68 8.76
CA ALA A 191 0.02 -14.00 8.33
C ALA A 191 0.99 -14.51 7.26
N ASP A 192 1.79 -15.51 7.61
CA ASP A 192 2.78 -16.11 6.72
C ASP A 192 2.17 -17.32 6.03
N TYR A 193 2.24 -17.34 4.71
CA TYR A 193 1.73 -18.43 3.87
C TYR A 193 0.26 -18.80 4.16
N PRO A 194 -0.66 -17.83 4.17
CA PRO A 194 -2.04 -18.07 4.58
C PRO A 194 -2.73 -19.03 3.61
N GLU A 195 -3.56 -19.91 4.18
CA GLU A 195 -4.46 -20.76 3.41
C GLU A 195 -5.79 -20.01 3.20
N LEU A 196 -6.17 -19.84 1.94
CA LEU A 196 -7.44 -19.25 1.54
C LEU A 196 -8.44 -20.36 1.22
N LYS A 197 -9.60 -20.32 1.87
CA LYS A 197 -10.73 -21.18 1.52
C LYS A 197 -11.47 -20.58 0.33
N LEU A 198 -11.43 -21.26 -0.81
CA LEU A 198 -12.06 -20.81 -2.05
C LEU A 198 -13.53 -21.23 -2.06
N ASN A 199 -13.81 -22.46 -1.65
CA ASN A 199 -15.17 -22.97 -1.44
C ASN A 199 -15.18 -24.04 -0.32
N LYS A 200 -16.20 -24.90 -0.27
CA LYS A 200 -16.34 -25.95 0.78
C LYS A 200 -15.28 -27.05 0.67
N ASN A 201 -14.73 -27.27 -0.52
CA ASN A 201 -13.87 -28.40 -0.84
C ASN A 201 -12.46 -27.98 -1.26
N GLU A 202 -12.25 -26.71 -1.59
CA GLU A 202 -11.00 -26.20 -2.13
C GLU A 202 -10.42 -25.08 -1.28
N SER A 203 -9.11 -25.18 -1.09
CA SER A 203 -8.27 -24.15 -0.54
C SER A 203 -6.99 -24.01 -1.34
N THR A 204 -6.40 -22.82 -1.31
CA THR A 204 -5.09 -22.56 -1.89
C THR A 204 -4.20 -21.89 -0.86
N GLN A 205 -2.92 -22.24 -0.84
CA GLN A 205 -1.94 -21.57 0.00
C GLN A 205 -1.28 -20.44 -0.79
N MET A 206 -1.32 -19.23 -0.23
CA MET A 206 -0.62 -18.10 -0.83
C MET A 206 0.86 -18.16 -0.45
N PRO A 207 1.82 -18.11 -1.39
CA PRO A 207 3.24 -18.24 -1.08
C PRO A 207 3.88 -16.94 -0.54
N PHE A 208 3.11 -16.09 0.13
CA PHE A 208 3.56 -14.76 0.59
C PHE A 208 3.22 -14.49 2.06
N ARG A 209 3.91 -13.51 2.62
CA ARG A 209 3.56 -12.87 3.89
C ARG A 209 2.58 -11.72 3.64
N TYR A 210 1.53 -11.66 4.45
CA TYR A 210 0.55 -10.59 4.48
C TYR A 210 0.50 -9.94 5.87
N VAL A 211 0.04 -8.69 5.94
CA VAL A 211 -0.39 -8.11 7.22
C VAL A 211 -1.71 -8.76 7.63
N LYS A 212 -1.93 -9.01 8.92
CA LYS A 212 -3.21 -9.49 9.44
C LYS A 212 -4.25 -8.37 9.48
N GLY A 213 -5.43 -8.67 8.98
CA GLY A 213 -6.65 -7.88 9.17
C GLY A 213 -7.20 -8.00 10.59
N LYS A 214 -8.39 -7.43 10.80
CA LYS A 214 -8.97 -7.26 12.15
C LYS A 214 -9.40 -8.58 12.79
N GLU A 215 -9.77 -9.56 11.98
CA GLU A 215 -10.24 -10.88 12.41
C GLU A 215 -9.15 -11.97 12.29
N GLY A 216 -7.91 -11.56 11.93
CA GLY A 216 -6.75 -12.44 11.78
C GLY A 216 -6.55 -13.01 10.37
N GLU A 217 -7.44 -12.69 9.44
CA GLU A 217 -7.35 -12.95 8.00
C GLU A 217 -6.16 -12.21 7.36
N PRO A 218 -5.60 -12.69 6.24
CA PRO A 218 -4.64 -11.90 5.47
C PRO A 218 -5.31 -10.65 4.89
N TYR A 219 -4.74 -9.48 5.14
CA TYR A 219 -5.17 -8.23 4.53
C TYR A 219 -4.78 -8.24 3.05
N MET A 220 -5.78 -8.35 2.19
CA MET A 220 -5.63 -8.33 0.73
C MET A 220 -6.32 -7.10 0.13
N PRO A 221 -5.94 -6.69 -1.09
CA PRO A 221 -6.73 -5.72 -1.85
C PRO A 221 -8.20 -6.15 -1.97
N GLU A 222 -9.11 -5.17 -1.96
CA GLU A 222 -10.53 -5.44 -2.22
C GLU A 222 -10.70 -6.11 -3.59
N GLY A 223 -11.50 -7.17 -3.66
CA GLY A 223 -11.70 -7.97 -4.88
C GLY A 223 -10.65 -9.05 -5.13
N MET A 224 -9.54 -9.08 -4.36
CA MET A 224 -8.46 -10.03 -4.60
C MET A 224 -8.87 -11.48 -4.32
N LEU A 225 -9.66 -11.71 -3.26
CA LEU A 225 -10.14 -13.04 -2.92
C LEU A 225 -11.10 -13.57 -3.99
N GLU A 226 -11.94 -12.71 -4.54
CA GLU A 226 -12.85 -13.03 -5.65
C GLU A 226 -12.05 -13.38 -6.92
N LEU A 227 -11.04 -12.58 -7.26
CA LEU A 227 -10.16 -12.85 -8.39
C LEU A 227 -9.46 -14.22 -8.27
N ILE A 228 -8.95 -14.55 -7.08
CA ILE A 228 -8.32 -15.86 -6.82
C ILE A 228 -9.32 -17.01 -6.98
N LYS A 229 -10.56 -16.84 -6.54
CA LYS A 229 -11.62 -17.85 -6.71
C LYS A 229 -11.96 -18.06 -8.18
N GLU A 230 -12.12 -16.97 -8.93
CA GLU A 230 -12.42 -17.03 -10.37
C GLU A 230 -11.31 -17.74 -11.16
N ASP A 231 -10.05 -17.50 -10.82
CA ASP A 231 -8.91 -18.15 -11.48
C ASP A 231 -8.79 -19.63 -11.09
N ALA A 232 -9.12 -19.99 -9.86
CA ALA A 232 -9.20 -21.39 -9.46
C ALA A 232 -10.32 -22.12 -10.22
N ASP A 233 -11.51 -21.53 -10.32
CA ASP A 233 -12.65 -22.14 -11.04
C ASP A 233 -12.33 -22.37 -12.54
N LYS A 234 -11.69 -21.39 -13.21
CA LYS A 234 -11.23 -21.56 -14.61
C LYS A 234 -10.25 -22.71 -14.77
N SER A 235 -9.33 -22.86 -13.80
CA SER A 235 -8.35 -23.94 -13.85
C SER A 235 -9.00 -25.33 -13.77
N PHE A 236 -10.19 -25.47 -13.17
CA PHE A 236 -10.96 -26.72 -13.15
C PHE A 236 -11.72 -26.99 -14.44
N ASP A 237 -12.30 -25.96 -15.06
CA ASP A 237 -13.08 -26.11 -16.30
C ASP A 237 -12.21 -26.55 -17.48
N ASP A 238 -10.92 -26.19 -17.51
CA ASP A 238 -9.96 -26.61 -18.55
C ASP A 238 -9.57 -28.11 -18.46
N PHE A 239 -9.97 -28.83 -17.41
CA PHE A 239 -9.70 -30.28 -17.24
C PHE A 239 -10.88 -31.20 -17.62
N PHE A 240 -12.01 -30.66 -18.11
CA PHE A 240 -13.18 -31.43 -18.52
C PHE A 240 -13.59 -31.19 -19.98
#